data_AF-A0A355AIT5-F1
#
_entry.id   AF-A0A355AIT5-F1
#
_cell.length_a   1.000
_cell.length_b   1.000
_cell.length_c   1.000
_cell.angle_alpha   90.00
_cell.angle_beta   90.00
_cell.angle_gamma   90.00
#
_symmetry.space_group_name_H-M   'P 1'
#
loop_
_entity.id
_entity.type
_entity.pdbx_description
1 polymer ?
#
loop_
_entity_poly.entity_id
_entity_poly.type
_entity_poly.pdbx_seq_one_letter_code
_entity_poly.pdbx_strand_id
1 'polypeptide(L)'
;MVVSLNRFFVFSVFLGLVSVVQANEAGPAQEQLHMKVQRICPVSGLELGAHGPPVKVVVGEHQQEVYLCCKACMERQIDPAHWATIHQNIATAQRICPVMKHPLPEKASWQIIKGRVVFVCCPPCLEKIAKNPDSHLKQIDDLYSESLVAAAGSDEE
;
A
#
# COMPACT_ATOMS: atom_id res chain seq x y z
N MET A 1 6.18 65.34 -38.09
CA MET A 1 5.30 65.22 -36.91
C MET A 1 4.77 63.78 -36.90
N VAL A 2 5.46 62.87 -36.21
CA VAL A 2 5.06 62.24 -34.92
C VAL A 2 3.74 61.44 -35.06
N VAL A 3 3.81 60.15 -35.42
CA VAL A 3 3.87 58.95 -34.55
C VAL A 3 2.60 58.77 -33.72
N SER A 4 1.82 57.72 -34.00
CA SER A 4 0.74 57.25 -33.12
C SER A 4 0.66 55.72 -33.09
N LEU A 5 0.94 55.22 -31.89
CA LEU A 5 0.48 54.01 -31.22
C LEU A 5 0.54 52.66 -31.95
N ASN A 6 1.44 51.79 -31.46
CA ASN A 6 1.13 50.38 -31.37
C ASN A 6 1.49 49.86 -29.97
N ARG A 7 0.46 49.79 -29.11
CA ARG A 7 0.52 49.16 -27.79
C ARG A 7 0.33 47.65 -28.00
N PHE A 8 1.42 46.89 -28.09
CA PHE A 8 1.36 45.45 -27.93
C PHE A 8 1.95 45.06 -26.58
N PHE A 9 1.03 44.60 -25.74
CA PHE A 9 1.23 44.00 -24.43
C PHE A 9 2.25 42.86 -24.55
N VAL A 10 3.41 43.01 -23.91
CA VAL A 10 4.37 41.91 -23.73
C VAL A 10 3.77 40.96 -22.70
N PHE A 11 3.01 39.96 -23.15
CA PHE A 11 2.64 38.82 -22.32
C PHE A 11 3.90 37.97 -22.12
N SER A 12 4.61 38.25 -21.03
CA SER A 12 5.66 37.38 -20.52
C SER A 12 5.03 36.07 -20.08
N VAL A 13 5.00 35.09 -20.99
CA VAL A 13 4.65 33.70 -20.69
C VAL A 13 5.77 33.14 -19.84
N PHE A 14 5.60 33.17 -18.52
CA PHE A 14 6.40 32.35 -17.62
C PHE A 14 6.15 30.89 -18.00
N LEU A 15 7.08 30.29 -18.74
CA LEU A 15 7.28 28.84 -18.83
C LEU A 15 7.56 28.33 -17.41
N GLY A 16 6.50 28.11 -16.64
CA GLY A 16 6.58 27.39 -15.38
C GLY A 16 6.92 25.94 -15.70
N LEU A 17 8.13 25.52 -15.33
CA LEU A 17 8.50 24.12 -15.15
C LEU A 17 7.49 23.48 -14.19
N VAL A 18 6.44 22.86 -14.74
CA VAL A 18 5.59 21.94 -14.00
C VAL A 18 6.44 20.70 -13.78
N SER A 19 7.20 20.69 -12.69
CA SER A 19 7.73 19.46 -12.12
C SER A 19 6.52 18.62 -11.75
N VAL A 20 6.18 17.65 -12.60
CA VAL A 20 5.31 16.54 -12.22
C VAL A 20 5.99 15.87 -11.04
N VAL A 21 5.56 16.21 -9.83
CA VAL A 21 5.91 15.47 -8.63
C VAL A 21 5.29 14.09 -8.85
N GLN A 22 6.12 13.12 -9.24
CA GLN A 22 5.73 11.72 -9.23
C GLN A 22 5.36 11.40 -7.79
N ALA A 23 4.06 11.26 -7.52
CA ALA A 23 3.62 10.55 -6.36
C ALA A 23 4.27 9.16 -6.44
N ASN A 24 4.83 8.75 -5.31
CA ASN A 24 5.60 7.52 -5.14
C ASN A 24 4.64 6.31 -5.26
N GLU A 25 4.15 6.04 -6.47
CA GLU A 25 3.28 4.89 -6.76
C GLU A 25 4.13 3.62 -6.74
N ALA A 26 3.68 2.62 -5.98
CA ALA A 26 4.27 1.29 -5.95
C ALA A 26 4.35 0.72 -7.38
N GLY A 27 5.50 0.15 -7.75
CA GLY A 27 5.65 -0.51 -9.04
C GLY A 27 4.82 -1.81 -9.13
N PRO A 28 4.57 -2.34 -10.34
CA PRO A 28 3.70 -3.51 -10.55
C PRO A 28 4.07 -4.75 -9.72
N ALA A 29 5.38 -4.98 -9.52
CA ALA A 29 5.87 -6.11 -8.71
C ALA A 29 5.51 -5.97 -7.22
N GLN A 30 5.57 -4.74 -6.69
CA GLN A 30 5.22 -4.47 -5.30
C GLN A 30 3.71 -4.60 -5.08
N GLU A 31 2.90 -4.12 -6.03
CA GLU A 31 1.45 -4.30 -5.95
C GLU A 31 1.05 -5.78 -5.97
N GLN A 32 1.70 -6.57 -6.83
CA GLN A 32 1.45 -8.01 -6.92
C GLN A 32 1.85 -8.73 -5.62
N LEU A 33 2.96 -8.32 -5.00
CA LEU A 33 3.38 -8.83 -3.70
C LEU A 33 2.32 -8.55 -2.62
N HIS A 34 1.85 -7.31 -2.53
CA HIS A 34 0.85 -6.90 -1.54
C HIS A 34 -0.50 -7.56 -1.75
N MET A 35 -0.92 -7.71 -3.00
CA MET A 35 -2.12 -8.47 -3.38
C MET A 35 -2.03 -9.94 -2.90
N LYS A 36 -0.89 -10.61 -3.14
CA LYS A 36 -0.68 -12.00 -2.70
C LYS A 36 -0.75 -12.16 -1.19
N VAL A 37 -0.17 -11.19 -0.45
CA VAL A 37 -0.24 -11.17 1.02
C VAL A 37 -1.64 -10.88 1.52
N GLN A 38 -2.36 -9.93 0.91
CA GLN A 38 -3.76 -9.68 1.25
C GLN A 38 -4.61 -10.95 1.05
N ARG A 39 -4.30 -11.71 -0.02
CA ARG A 39 -4.82 -13.04 -0.39
C ARG A 39 -6.29 -13.06 -0.80
N ILE A 40 -7.18 -12.39 -0.06
CA ILE A 40 -8.62 -12.38 -0.29
C ILE A 40 -9.16 -10.97 -0.55
N CYS A 41 -10.31 -10.91 -1.23
CA CYS A 41 -11.09 -9.70 -1.43
C CYS A 41 -11.82 -9.31 -0.13
N PRO A 42 -11.73 -8.04 0.34
CA PRO A 42 -12.36 -7.61 1.59
C PRO A 42 -13.89 -7.58 1.53
N VAL A 43 -14.46 -7.59 0.32
CA VAL A 43 -15.91 -7.60 0.11
C VAL A 43 -16.43 -9.03 0.01
N SER A 44 -15.89 -9.81 -0.93
CA SER A 44 -16.44 -11.14 -1.28
C SER A 44 -15.81 -12.32 -0.53
N GLY A 45 -14.63 -12.14 0.08
CA GLY A 45 -13.87 -13.24 0.69
C GLY A 45 -13.16 -14.16 -0.30
N LEU A 46 -13.42 -14.00 -1.61
CA LEU A 46 -12.77 -14.79 -2.66
C LEU A 46 -11.29 -14.45 -2.83
N GLU A 47 -10.51 -15.42 -3.28
CA GLU A 47 -9.08 -15.25 -3.53
C GLU A 47 -8.81 -14.23 -4.66
N LEU A 48 -7.81 -13.38 -4.43
CA LEU A 48 -7.36 -12.38 -5.41
C LEU A 48 -6.54 -13.05 -6.51
N GLY A 49 -6.72 -12.58 -7.75
CA GLY A 49 -5.99 -13.08 -8.92
C GLY A 49 -6.68 -14.25 -9.65
N ALA A 50 -7.65 -14.94 -9.04
CA ALA A 50 -8.38 -16.04 -9.68
C ALA A 50 -9.38 -15.57 -10.76
N HIS A 51 -9.83 -14.32 -10.70
CA HIS A 51 -10.90 -13.78 -11.56
C HIS A 51 -10.47 -12.56 -12.40
N GLY A 52 -9.16 -12.44 -12.65
CA GLY A 52 -8.57 -11.33 -13.41
C GLY A 52 -7.71 -10.40 -12.56
N PRO A 53 -7.22 -9.29 -13.16
CA PRO A 53 -6.37 -8.34 -12.46
C PRO A 53 -7.17 -7.63 -11.36
N PRO A 54 -6.68 -7.63 -10.12
CA PRO A 54 -7.36 -6.94 -9.04
C PRO A 54 -7.36 -5.43 -9.22
N VAL A 55 -8.31 -4.79 -8.56
CA VAL A 55 -8.47 -3.34 -8.55
C VAL A 55 -7.93 -2.80 -7.22
N LYS A 56 -6.87 -1.99 -7.26
CA LYS A 56 -6.37 -1.28 -6.08
C LYS A 56 -7.30 -0.11 -5.75
N VAL A 57 -7.70 -0.01 -4.48
CA VAL A 57 -8.53 1.07 -3.94
C VAL A 57 -7.97 1.57 -2.62
N VAL A 58 -8.33 2.78 -2.21
CA VAL A 58 -7.97 3.38 -0.92
C VAL A 58 -9.22 3.45 -0.05
N VAL A 59 -9.15 2.97 1.19
CA VAL A 59 -10.30 2.85 2.10
C VAL A 59 -10.00 3.42 3.49
N GLY A 60 -11.06 3.84 4.17
CA GLY A 60 -11.01 4.38 5.53
C GLY A 60 -10.37 5.78 5.64
N GLU A 61 -10.50 6.39 6.81
CA GLU A 61 -9.99 7.74 7.07
C GLU A 61 -8.44 7.82 7.05
N HIS A 62 -7.79 6.70 7.36
CA HIS A 62 -6.34 6.57 7.36
C HIS A 62 -5.75 6.15 6.00
N GLN A 63 -6.57 6.12 4.95
CA GLN A 63 -6.17 5.89 3.56
C GLN A 63 -5.43 4.56 3.32
N GLN A 64 -5.96 3.43 3.80
CA GLN A 64 -5.35 2.11 3.56
C GLN A 64 -5.56 1.67 2.10
N GLU A 65 -4.49 1.28 1.43
CA GLU A 65 -4.53 0.63 0.12
C GLU A 65 -4.93 -0.83 0.27
N VAL A 66 -5.94 -1.26 -0.49
CA VAL A 66 -6.41 -2.65 -0.55
C VAL A 66 -6.80 -3.04 -1.96
N TYR A 67 -6.83 -4.34 -2.21
CA TYR A 67 -7.13 -4.92 -3.51
C TYR A 67 -8.51 -5.58 -3.52
N LEU A 68 -9.31 -5.25 -4.52
CA LEU A 68 -10.60 -5.88 -4.79
C LEU A 68 -10.42 -6.91 -5.92
N CYS A 69 -11.17 -8.01 -5.87
CA CYS A 69 -11.11 -9.02 -6.93
C CYS A 69 -11.62 -8.51 -8.29
N CYS A 70 -12.54 -7.53 -8.29
CA CYS A 70 -13.13 -6.96 -9.50
C CYS A 70 -13.77 -5.58 -9.24
N LYS A 71 -14.11 -4.88 -10.33
CA LYS A 71 -14.77 -3.56 -10.28
C LYS A 71 -16.13 -3.58 -9.57
N ALA A 72 -16.86 -4.70 -9.63
CA ALA A 72 -18.17 -4.81 -8.99
C ALA A 72 -18.12 -4.72 -7.45
N CYS A 73 -16.94 -4.87 -6.83
CA CYS A 73 -16.77 -4.70 -5.39
C CYS A 73 -16.49 -3.25 -4.96
N MET A 74 -16.25 -2.31 -5.90
CA MET A 74 -15.87 -0.93 -5.55
C MET A 74 -16.96 -0.15 -4.81
N GLU A 75 -18.22 -0.49 -5.05
CA GLU A 75 -19.39 0.19 -4.47
C GLU A 75 -20.04 -0.63 -3.33
N ARG A 76 -19.38 -1.71 -2.89
CA ARG A 76 -19.89 -2.61 -1.86
C ARG A 76 -19.17 -2.39 -0.54
N GLN A 77 -19.86 -2.67 0.55
CA GLN A 77 -19.30 -2.57 1.88
C GLN A 77 -18.27 -3.68 2.12
N ILE A 78 -17.16 -3.32 2.76
CA ILE A 78 -16.18 -4.28 3.29
C ILE A 78 -16.84 -5.11 4.38
N ASP A 79 -16.65 -6.42 4.30
CA ASP A 79 -17.08 -7.34 5.34
C ASP A 79 -16.08 -7.32 6.52
N PRO A 80 -16.54 -7.13 7.77
CA PRO A 80 -15.64 -7.08 8.92
C PRO A 80 -14.84 -8.37 9.18
N ALA A 81 -15.40 -9.54 8.86
CA ALA A 81 -14.71 -10.81 9.05
C ALA A 81 -13.59 -10.96 8.00
N HIS A 82 -13.88 -10.66 6.73
CA HIS A 82 -12.85 -10.64 5.68
C HIS A 82 -11.75 -9.61 5.99
N TRP A 83 -12.12 -8.46 6.54
CA TRP A 83 -11.16 -7.45 6.99
C TRP A 83 -10.21 -7.97 8.08
N ALA A 84 -10.76 -8.65 9.09
CA ALA A 84 -9.95 -9.28 10.13
C ALA A 84 -9.01 -10.35 9.56
N THR A 85 -9.49 -11.18 8.63
CA THR A 85 -8.65 -12.17 7.93
C THR A 85 -7.52 -11.52 7.14
N ILE A 86 -7.79 -10.41 6.44
CA ILE A 86 -6.76 -9.66 5.71
C ILE A 86 -5.67 -9.14 6.66
N HIS A 87 -6.06 -8.55 7.79
CA HIS A 87 -5.09 -8.10 8.80
C HIS A 87 -4.25 -9.28 9.34
N GLN A 88 -4.86 -10.44 9.55
CA GLN A 88 -4.15 -11.64 9.97
C GLN A 88 -3.18 -12.15 8.90
N ASN A 89 -3.58 -12.18 7.63
CA ASN A 89 -2.71 -12.58 6.52
C ASN A 89 -1.47 -11.66 6.47
N ILE A 90 -1.70 -10.35 6.58
CA ILE A 90 -0.64 -9.35 6.55
C ILE A 90 0.31 -9.50 7.76
N ALA A 91 -0.22 -9.66 8.97
CA ALA A 91 0.60 -9.87 10.18
C ALA A 91 1.42 -11.16 10.09
N THR A 92 0.83 -12.23 9.56
CA THR A 92 1.48 -13.55 9.39
C THR A 92 2.59 -13.48 8.36
N ALA A 93 2.34 -12.85 7.20
CA ALA A 93 3.37 -12.64 6.19
C ALA A 93 4.49 -11.73 6.68
N GLN A 94 4.14 -10.69 7.46
CA GLN A 94 5.13 -9.79 8.04
C GLN A 94 6.01 -10.52 9.08
N ARG A 95 5.41 -11.35 9.95
CA ARG A 95 6.00 -12.23 11.00
C ARG A 95 6.97 -11.62 12.01
N ILE A 96 7.73 -10.59 11.65
CA ILE A 96 8.81 -9.96 12.40
C ILE A 96 8.52 -8.46 12.51
N CYS A 97 8.83 -7.90 13.68
CA CYS A 97 8.83 -6.45 13.88
C CYS A 97 9.98 -5.81 13.07
N PRO A 98 9.72 -4.86 12.15
CA PRO A 98 10.76 -4.29 11.30
C PRO A 98 11.76 -3.44 12.08
N VAL A 99 11.40 -2.95 13.26
CA VAL A 99 12.29 -2.16 14.13
C VAL A 99 13.18 -3.06 14.98
N MET A 100 12.56 -3.98 15.74
CA MET A 100 13.25 -4.77 16.76
C MET A 100 13.74 -6.14 16.28
N LYS A 101 13.37 -6.56 15.06
CA LYS A 101 13.85 -7.78 14.38
C LYS A 101 13.55 -9.10 15.11
N HIS A 102 12.53 -9.11 15.98
CA HIS A 102 12.02 -10.32 16.62
C HIS A 102 10.59 -10.62 16.16
N PRO A 103 10.08 -11.85 16.42
CA PRO A 103 8.71 -12.23 16.06
C PRO A 103 7.67 -11.26 16.63
N LEU A 104 6.59 -11.05 15.87
CA LEU A 104 5.42 -10.30 16.33
C LEU A 104 4.70 -11.09 17.45
N PRO A 105 4.23 -10.42 18.51
CA PRO A 105 3.40 -11.07 19.52
C PRO A 105 1.99 -11.33 18.97
N GLU A 106 1.22 -12.20 19.62
CA GLU A 106 -0.18 -12.48 19.26
C GLU A 106 -1.04 -11.21 19.20
N LYS A 107 -0.79 -10.26 20.10
CA LYS A 107 -1.47 -8.96 20.17
C LYS A 107 -0.56 -7.83 19.71
N ALA A 108 -0.09 -7.93 18.47
CA ALA A 108 0.73 -6.88 17.86
C ALA A 108 -0.05 -5.57 17.70
N SER A 109 0.62 -4.44 17.94
CA SER A 109 0.09 -3.13 17.61
C SER A 109 0.27 -2.86 16.13
N TRP A 110 -0.59 -2.04 15.53
CA TRP A 110 -0.50 -1.72 14.11
C TRP A 110 -0.96 -0.29 13.80
N GLN A 111 -0.51 0.24 12.67
CA GLN A 111 -0.97 1.51 12.11
C GLN A 111 -0.85 1.49 10.59
N ILE A 112 -1.62 2.34 9.92
CA ILE A 112 -1.48 2.56 8.47
C ILE A 112 -0.41 3.63 8.23
N ILE A 113 0.63 3.29 7.47
CA ILE A 113 1.76 4.15 7.13
C ILE A 113 1.95 4.09 5.62
N LYS A 114 1.84 5.24 4.94
CA LYS A 114 1.88 5.34 3.46
C LYS A 114 0.94 4.34 2.78
N GLY A 115 -0.31 4.28 3.26
CA GLY A 115 -1.34 3.38 2.73
C GLY A 115 -1.21 1.92 3.14
N ARG A 116 -0.17 1.52 3.89
CA ARG A 116 0.07 0.12 4.25
C ARG A 116 -0.11 -0.12 5.73
N VAL A 117 -0.81 -1.18 6.10
CA VAL A 117 -0.87 -1.60 7.51
C VAL A 117 0.48 -2.20 7.91
N VAL A 118 1.05 -1.66 8.98
CA VAL A 118 2.34 -2.08 9.52
C VAL A 118 2.15 -2.58 10.94
N PHE A 119 2.56 -3.81 11.20
CA PHE A 119 2.51 -4.41 12.53
C PHE A 119 3.82 -4.20 13.28
N VAL A 120 3.75 -4.01 14.58
CA VAL A 120 4.90 -3.90 15.47
C VAL A 120 4.66 -4.62 16.77
N CYS A 121 5.74 -4.99 17.44
CA CYS A 121 5.67 -5.64 18.73
C CYS A 121 5.19 -4.72 19.86
N CYS A 122 5.45 -3.42 19.77
CA CYS A 122 5.03 -2.44 20.77
C CYS A 122 4.80 -1.05 20.15
N PRO A 123 3.88 -0.23 20.71
CA PRO A 123 3.53 1.08 20.15
C PRO A 123 4.70 2.02 19.85
N PRO A 124 5.78 2.10 20.67
CA PRO A 124 6.92 2.98 20.38
C PRO A 124 7.65 2.69 19.05
N CYS A 125 7.51 1.48 18.51
CA CYS A 125 8.07 1.15 17.20
C CYS A 125 7.34 1.89 16.06
N LEU A 126 6.05 2.23 16.20
CA LEU A 126 5.31 2.97 15.17
C LEU A 126 5.92 4.36 14.94
N GLU A 127 6.30 5.06 16.01
CA GLU A 127 6.95 6.37 15.91
C GLU A 127 8.32 6.30 15.22
N LYS A 128 9.08 5.22 15.46
CA LYS A 128 10.37 4.99 14.79
C LYS A 128 10.19 4.76 13.29
N ILE A 129 9.14 4.02 12.91
CA ILE A 129 8.81 3.78 11.50
C ILE A 129 8.36 5.08 10.84
N ALA A 130 7.52 5.89 11.49
CA ALA A 130 7.05 7.16 10.96
C ALA A 130 8.20 8.15 10.62
N LYS A 131 9.33 8.08 11.34
CA LYS A 131 10.52 8.91 11.07
C LYS A 131 11.34 8.45 9.87
N ASN A 132 11.31 7.16 9.52
CA ASN A 132 12.00 6.62 8.35
C ASN A 132 11.16 5.48 7.72
N PRO A 133 10.01 5.81 7.10
CA PRO A 133 9.05 4.81 6.69
C PRO A 133 9.62 3.92 5.58
N ASP A 134 10.29 4.49 4.58
CA ASP A 134 10.72 3.75 3.38
C ASP A 134 11.66 2.59 3.69
N SER A 135 12.61 2.78 4.61
CA SER A 135 13.53 1.71 4.99
C SER A 135 12.81 0.54 5.68
N HIS A 136 11.83 0.82 6.54
CA HIS A 136 11.09 -0.24 7.25
C HIS A 136 10.07 -0.90 6.35
N LEU A 137 9.43 -0.12 5.49
CA LEU A 137 8.50 -0.59 4.47
C LEU A 137 9.18 -1.55 3.49
N LYS A 138 10.40 -1.25 3.04
CA LYS A 138 11.18 -2.18 2.22
C LYS A 138 11.47 -3.50 2.96
N GLN A 139 11.86 -3.44 4.23
CA GLN A 139 12.12 -4.64 5.03
C GLN A 139 10.87 -5.52 5.20
N ILE A 140 9.70 -4.91 5.30
CA ILE A 140 8.42 -5.63 5.32
C ILE A 140 8.16 -6.34 3.98
N ASP A 141 8.46 -5.69 2.86
CA ASP A 141 8.31 -6.28 1.52
C ASP A 141 9.27 -7.48 1.32
N ASP A 142 10.48 -7.41 1.89
CA ASP A 142 11.42 -8.53 1.91
C ASP A 142 10.83 -9.72 2.72
N LEU A 143 10.23 -9.46 3.89
CA LEU A 143 9.56 -10.48 4.73
C LEU A 143 8.33 -11.11 4.03
N TYR A 144 7.55 -10.30 3.31
CA TYR A 144 6.45 -10.79 2.48
C TYR A 144 6.94 -11.74 1.40
N SER A 145 8.03 -11.38 0.72
CA SER A 145 8.59 -12.22 -0.35
C SER A 145 9.03 -13.58 0.19
N GLU A 146 9.72 -13.59 1.33
CA GLU A 146 10.16 -14.82 2.00
C GLU A 146 8.99 -15.70 2.45
N SER A 147 7.95 -15.12 3.06
CA SER A 147 6.78 -15.87 3.53
C SER A 147 5.99 -16.51 2.38
N LEU A 148 5.87 -15.82 1.24
CA LEU A 148 5.22 -16.38 0.06
C LEU A 148 6.02 -17.51 -0.59
N VAL A 149 7.35 -17.42 -0.61
CA VAL A 149 8.22 -18.52 -1.09
C VAL A 149 8.09 -19.74 -0.18
N ALA A 150 8.09 -19.53 1.13
CA ALA A 150 7.90 -20.61 2.10
C ALA A 150 6.54 -21.30 1.95
N ALA A 151 5.46 -20.53 1.72
CA ALA A 151 4.12 -21.08 1.51
C ALA A 151 4.00 -21.89 0.20
N ALA A 152 4.65 -21.46 -0.88
CA ALA A 152 4.63 -22.18 -2.15
C ALA A 152 5.38 -23.52 -2.11
N GLY A 153 6.37 -23.66 -1.22
CA GLY A 153 7.14 -24.90 -1.06
C GLY A 153 6.48 -25.95 -0.16
N SER A 154 5.35 -25.63 0.50
CA SER A 154 4.63 -26.56 1.38
C SER A 154 3.46 -27.29 0.70
N ASP A 155 3.21 -27.03 -0.59
CA ASP A 155 2.09 -27.60 -1.35
C ASP A 155 2.49 -28.84 -2.17
N GLU A 156 3.70 -29.39 -1.97
CA GLU A 156 4.26 -30.53 -2.70
C GLU A 156 4.38 -31.85 -1.88
N GLU A 157 3.65 -32.00 -0.76
CA GLU A 157 3.68 -33.24 0.06
C GLU A 157 2.35 -34.01 0.12
#